data_AF-A0A966N507-F1
#
_entry.id   AF-A0A966N507-F1
#
_cell.length_a   1.000
_cell.length_b   1.000
_cell.length_c   1.000
_cell.angle_alpha   90.00
_cell.angle_beta   90.00
_cell.angle_gamma   90.00
#
_symmetry.space_group_name_H-M   'P 1'
#
loop_
_entity.id
_entity.type
_entity.pdbx_description
1 polymer ?
#
loop_
_entity_poly.entity_id
_entity_poly.type
_entity_poly.pdbx_seq_one_letter_code
_entity_poly.pdbx_strand_id
1 'polypeptide(L)'
;MLIVLSPAKSLDYESPLKIKKHTLPDFIGESAKLIADLKKLSPQQVGKLMGISDPLAVLNVGRYRDWSKTFTTENSRPALLAFNGDVYEGFDARSLDAKALDFAQEHVRILSGLYGVLRPLDLMQPYRLEMGTALKNARGKDLYAFWG
;
A
#
# COMPACT_ATOMS: atom_id res chain seq x y z
N MET A 1 -18.66 11.96 8.12
CA MET A 1 -18.71 11.41 6.74
C MET A 1 -17.34 10.85 6.38
N LEU A 2 -17.28 9.70 5.71
CA LEU A 2 -16.04 9.04 5.28
C LEU A 2 -16.10 8.78 3.77
N ILE A 3 -14.99 9.06 3.08
CA ILE A 3 -14.77 8.82 1.65
C ILE A 3 -13.81 7.65 1.54
N VAL A 4 -14.15 6.64 0.73
CA VAL A 4 -13.32 5.47 0.52
C VAL A 4 -12.81 5.45 -0.91
N LEU A 5 -11.49 5.34 -1.06
CA LEU A 5 -10.79 5.27 -2.34
C LEU A 5 -10.15 3.90 -2.53
N SER A 6 -10.05 3.48 -3.79
CA SER A 6 -9.25 2.33 -4.20
C SER A 6 -7.76 2.70 -4.19
N PRO A 7 -6.85 1.74 -3.96
CA PRO A 7 -5.41 1.96 -4.12
C PRO A 7 -5.04 2.05 -5.61
N ALA A 8 -3.86 2.60 -5.90
CA ALA A 8 -3.28 2.53 -7.25
C ALA A 8 -2.23 1.41 -7.35
N LYS A 9 -2.02 0.91 -8.58
CA LYS A 9 -0.99 -0.10 -8.87
C LYS A 9 0.40 0.51 -9.04
N SER A 10 0.45 1.71 -9.62
CA SER A 10 1.68 2.47 -9.80
C SER A 10 1.98 3.28 -8.55
N LEU A 11 3.27 3.39 -8.25
CA LEU A 11 3.76 4.01 -7.04
C LEU A 11 4.86 5.02 -7.38
N ASP A 12 4.85 6.18 -6.74
CA ASP A 12 5.87 7.22 -6.85
C ASP A 12 6.60 7.37 -5.51
N TYR A 13 7.86 6.95 -5.48
CA TYR A 13 8.75 7.10 -4.32
C TYR A 13 9.89 8.09 -4.58
N GLU A 14 9.94 8.69 -5.77
CA GLU A 14 11.07 9.51 -6.23
C GLU A 14 10.76 11.00 -6.19
N SER A 15 9.50 11.40 -6.45
CA SER A 15 9.13 12.82 -6.47
C SER A 15 9.41 13.51 -5.13
N PRO A 16 9.87 14.77 -5.15
CA PRO A 16 10.12 15.52 -3.92
C PRO A 16 8.88 15.62 -3.01
N LEU A 17 9.08 15.38 -1.71
CA LEU A 17 8.04 15.53 -0.69
C LEU A 17 8.13 16.92 -0.05
N LYS A 18 7.13 17.77 -0.34
CA LYS A 18 6.98 19.06 0.36
C LYS A 18 6.29 18.91 1.73
N ILE A 19 5.44 17.89 1.86
CA ILE A 19 4.70 17.56 3.07
C ILE A 19 5.56 16.65 3.95
N LYS A 20 5.84 17.08 5.18
CA LYS A 20 6.61 16.30 6.17
C LYS A 20 5.72 15.52 7.16
N LYS A 21 4.46 15.93 7.31
CA LYS A 21 3.51 15.30 8.23
C LYS A 21 3.18 13.89 7.74
N HIS A 22 3.23 12.94 8.65
CA HIS A 22 2.92 11.54 8.38
C HIS A 22 2.37 10.86 9.64
N THR A 23 1.72 9.72 9.43
CA THR A 23 1.24 8.81 10.47
C THR A 23 1.68 7.39 10.13
N LEU A 24 1.37 6.43 10.99
CA LEU A 24 1.67 5.01 10.76
C LEU A 24 0.39 4.24 10.46
N PRO A 25 0.43 3.20 9.60
CA PRO A 25 -0.70 2.32 9.40
C PRO A 25 -1.11 1.64 10.71
N ASP A 26 -2.42 1.47 10.92
CA ASP A 26 -2.93 0.86 12.15
C ASP A 26 -2.73 -0.67 12.17
N PHE A 27 -2.65 -1.31 11.00
CA PHE A 27 -2.63 -2.78 10.84
C PHE A 27 -1.25 -3.36 10.44
N ILE A 28 -0.15 -2.78 10.90
CA ILE A 28 1.22 -3.25 10.58
C ILE A 28 1.42 -4.72 10.99
N GLY A 29 0.82 -5.15 12.10
CA GLY A 29 0.91 -6.53 12.58
C GLY A 29 0.30 -7.54 11.60
N GLU A 30 -0.85 -7.21 11.04
CA GLU A 30 -1.55 -7.98 10.02
C GLU A 30 -0.78 -7.95 8.69
N SER A 31 -0.31 -6.78 8.25
CA SER A 31 0.53 -6.65 7.06
C SER A 31 1.78 -7.53 7.14
N ALA A 32 2.40 -7.61 8.30
CA ALA A 32 3.58 -8.45 8.51
C ALA A 32 3.28 -9.95 8.32
N LYS A 33 2.07 -10.41 8.66
CA LYS A 33 1.66 -11.80 8.44
C LYS A 33 1.55 -12.09 6.94
N LEU A 34 0.91 -11.19 6.17
CA LEU A 34 0.81 -11.31 4.71
C LEU A 34 2.19 -11.25 4.05
N ILE A 35 3.07 -10.35 4.49
CA ILE A 35 4.44 -10.26 3.99
C ILE A 35 5.23 -11.53 4.29
N ALA A 36 5.07 -12.13 5.47
CA ALA A 36 5.73 -13.38 5.80
C ALA A 36 5.32 -14.53 4.85
N ASP A 37 4.07 -14.55 4.39
CA ASP A 37 3.62 -15.52 3.39
C ASP A 37 4.13 -15.18 1.99
N LEU A 38 4.10 -13.91 1.59
CA LEU A 38 4.62 -13.44 0.31
C LEU A 38 6.14 -13.66 0.15
N LYS A 39 6.92 -13.52 1.23
CA LYS A 39 8.38 -13.77 1.24
C LYS A 39 8.75 -15.23 0.92
N LYS A 40 7.81 -16.17 1.04
CA LYS A 40 8.02 -17.59 0.72
C LYS A 40 7.86 -17.90 -0.78
N LEU A 41 7.29 -16.97 -1.55
CA LEU A 41 6.96 -17.20 -2.95
C LEU A 41 8.14 -16.84 -3.86
N SER A 42 8.39 -17.67 -4.87
CA SER A 42 9.32 -17.33 -5.95
C SER A 42 8.73 -16.26 -6.88
N PRO A 43 9.55 -15.56 -7.68
CA PRO A 43 9.05 -14.63 -8.68
C PRO A 43 8.03 -15.27 -9.64
N GLN A 44 8.24 -16.51 -10.08
CA GLN A 44 7.29 -17.21 -10.96
C GLN A 44 5.94 -17.46 -10.27
N GLN A 45 5.96 -17.81 -8.97
CA GLN A 45 4.74 -17.99 -8.18
C GLN A 45 4.00 -16.66 -7.98
N VAL A 46 4.71 -15.56 -7.70
CA VAL A 46 4.12 -14.22 -7.60
C VAL A 46 3.53 -13.77 -8.93
N GLY A 47 4.26 -13.98 -10.03
CA GLY A 47 3.81 -13.68 -11.40
C GLY A 47 2.50 -14.37 -11.73
N LYS A 48 2.42 -15.68 -11.48
CA LYS A 48 1.19 -16.47 -11.66
C LYS A 48 0.06 -16.04 -10.72
N LEU A 49 0.37 -15.81 -9.44
CA LEU A 49 -0.62 -15.45 -8.42
C LEU A 49 -1.31 -14.11 -8.72
N MET A 50 -0.54 -13.14 -9.21
CA MET A 50 -1.02 -11.77 -9.44
C MET A 50 -1.33 -11.45 -10.91
N GLY A 51 -1.07 -12.40 -11.82
CA GLY A 51 -1.25 -12.19 -13.26
C GLY A 51 -0.36 -11.06 -13.81
N ILE A 52 0.92 -11.03 -13.40
CA ILE A 52 1.88 -9.98 -13.77
C ILE A 52 3.09 -10.54 -14.52
N SER A 53 3.78 -9.67 -15.24
CA SER A 53 5.00 -10.01 -15.99
C SER A 53 6.17 -10.38 -15.08
N ASP A 54 7.14 -11.15 -15.61
CA ASP A 54 8.33 -11.58 -14.86
C ASP A 54 9.13 -10.41 -14.25
N PRO A 55 9.42 -9.31 -14.97
CA PRO A 55 10.14 -8.18 -14.37
C PRO A 55 9.40 -7.59 -13.17
N LEU A 56 8.07 -7.49 -13.27
CA LEU A 56 7.25 -6.93 -12.20
C LEU A 56 7.14 -7.91 -11.03
N ALA A 57 7.12 -9.22 -11.28
CA ALA A 57 7.14 -10.23 -10.24
C ALA A 57 8.48 -10.21 -9.46
N VAL A 58 9.61 -10.14 -10.17
CA VAL A 58 10.95 -9.99 -9.56
C VAL A 58 11.02 -8.72 -8.70
N LEU A 59 10.54 -7.59 -9.22
CA LEU A 59 10.49 -6.33 -8.47
C LEU A 59 9.68 -6.48 -7.17
N ASN A 60 8.51 -7.11 -7.23
CA ASN A 60 7.66 -7.23 -6.04
C ASN A 60 8.19 -8.25 -5.03
N VAL A 61 8.85 -9.34 -5.46
CA VAL A 61 9.58 -10.22 -4.54
C VAL A 61 10.68 -9.45 -3.80
N GLY A 62 11.43 -8.59 -4.50
CA GLY A 62 12.41 -7.69 -3.88
C GLY A 62 11.76 -6.76 -2.85
N ARG A 63 10.64 -6.11 -3.20
CA ARG A 63 9.86 -5.27 -2.27
C ARG A 63 9.39 -6.04 -1.04
N TYR A 64 8.87 -7.26 -1.21
CA TYR A 64 8.44 -8.06 -0.07
C TYR A 64 9.61 -8.39 0.84
N ARG A 65 10.76 -8.81 0.27
CA ARG A 65 11.99 -9.10 1.02
C ARG A 65 12.43 -7.91 1.87
N ASP A 66 12.47 -6.74 1.25
CA ASP A 66 12.97 -5.50 1.86
C ASP A 66 11.96 -4.87 2.83
N TRP A 67 10.69 -5.29 2.78
CA TRP A 67 9.66 -4.81 3.69
C TRP A 67 9.99 -5.09 5.16
N SER A 68 9.76 -4.08 6.01
CA SER A 68 9.97 -4.14 7.45
C SER A 68 8.79 -3.54 8.24
N LYS A 69 8.70 -3.86 9.53
CA LYS A 69 7.71 -3.25 10.45
C LYS A 69 8.05 -1.81 10.86
N THR A 70 9.27 -1.35 10.57
CA THR A 70 9.75 -0.03 10.95
C THR A 70 9.64 0.91 9.76
N PHE A 71 8.69 1.84 9.82
CA PHE A 71 8.42 2.80 8.75
C PHE A 71 9.16 4.09 9.04
N THR A 72 9.95 4.54 8.06
CA THR A 72 10.72 5.78 8.14
C THR A 72 10.55 6.55 6.84
N THR A 73 10.89 7.84 6.84
CA THR A 73 10.79 8.69 5.63
C THR A 73 11.72 8.25 4.51
N GLU A 74 12.70 7.40 4.79
CA GLU A 74 13.65 6.86 3.80
C GLU A 74 13.13 5.60 3.12
N ASN A 75 12.33 4.79 3.82
CA ASN A 75 11.83 3.51 3.30
C ASN A 75 10.34 3.53 2.92
N SER A 76 9.64 4.58 3.28
CA SER A 76 8.18 4.67 3.14
C SER A 76 7.74 6.09 2.80
N ARG A 77 6.51 6.19 2.30
CA ARG A 77 5.92 7.46 1.86
C ARG A 77 4.43 7.52 2.25
N PRO A 78 3.89 8.70 2.61
CA PRO A 78 2.45 8.86 2.82
C PRO A 78 1.63 8.29 1.67
N ALA A 79 0.61 7.48 1.96
CA ALA A 79 -0.17 6.76 0.96
C ALA A 79 -0.71 7.67 -0.16
N LEU A 80 -1.23 8.84 0.22
CA LEU A 80 -1.78 9.82 -0.72
C LEU A 80 -0.72 10.41 -1.68
N LEU A 81 0.54 10.40 -1.28
CA LEU A 81 1.67 10.89 -2.08
C LEU A 81 2.45 9.77 -2.78
N ALA A 82 2.18 8.52 -2.41
CA ALA A 82 2.82 7.33 -2.93
C ALA A 82 2.02 6.69 -4.07
N PHE A 83 0.70 6.61 -3.94
CA PHE A 83 -0.14 6.08 -5.01
C PHE A 83 -0.18 7.02 -6.21
N ASN A 84 0.02 6.46 -7.40
CA ASN A 84 0.05 7.20 -8.65
C ASN A 84 -0.92 6.58 -9.67
N GLY A 85 -1.81 7.38 -10.23
CA GLY A 85 -2.85 6.99 -11.19
C GLY A 85 -4.04 7.95 -11.13
N ASP A 86 -4.99 7.81 -12.07
CA ASP A 86 -6.01 8.82 -12.39
C ASP A 86 -6.77 9.39 -11.18
N VAL A 87 -7.15 8.55 -10.21
CA VAL A 87 -7.83 9.00 -8.97
C VAL A 87 -6.94 9.92 -8.14
N TYR A 88 -5.64 9.60 -8.03
CA TYR A 88 -4.68 10.35 -7.23
C TYR A 88 -4.15 11.59 -7.96
N GLU A 89 -4.08 11.54 -9.29
CA GLU A 89 -3.84 12.71 -10.13
C GLU A 89 -4.99 13.71 -9.99
N GLY A 90 -6.25 13.24 -10.06
CA GLY A 90 -7.42 14.09 -9.85
C GLY A 90 -7.57 14.59 -8.41
N PHE A 91 -7.08 13.84 -7.41
CA PHE A 91 -7.03 14.30 -6.02
C PHE A 91 -6.01 15.44 -5.82
N ASP A 92 -4.94 15.45 -6.63
CA ASP A 92 -3.86 16.44 -6.63
C ASP A 92 -3.37 16.81 -5.21
N ALA A 93 -2.94 15.79 -4.48
CA ALA A 93 -2.50 15.95 -3.08
C ALA A 93 -1.36 16.96 -2.88
N ARG A 94 -0.61 17.27 -3.94
CA ARG A 94 0.54 18.19 -3.90
C ARG A 94 0.13 19.65 -3.90
N SER A 95 -1.09 19.98 -4.32
CA SER A 95 -1.62 21.35 -4.28
C SER A 95 -2.38 21.69 -3.00
N LEU A 96 -2.65 20.69 -2.15
CA LEU A 96 -3.38 20.89 -0.90
C LEU A 96 -2.59 21.71 0.12
N ASP A 97 -3.29 22.61 0.80
CA ASP A 97 -2.78 23.28 2.00
C ASP A 97 -2.88 22.37 3.23
N ALA A 98 -2.33 22.83 4.36
CA ALA A 98 -2.31 22.05 5.60
C ALA A 98 -3.71 21.71 6.13
N LYS A 99 -4.71 22.60 5.96
CA LYS A 99 -6.07 22.38 6.45
C LYS A 99 -6.80 21.35 5.60
N ALA A 100 -6.66 21.43 4.28
CA ALA A 100 -7.22 20.46 3.35
C ALA A 100 -6.58 19.08 3.54
N LEU A 101 -5.27 19.03 3.83
CA LEU A 101 -4.57 17.80 4.15
C LEU A 101 -5.07 17.17 5.45
N ASP A 102 -5.30 17.97 6.49
CA ASP A 102 -5.86 17.51 7.77
C ASP A 102 -7.29 17.00 7.61
N PHE A 103 -8.11 17.71 6.83
CA PHE A 103 -9.46 17.26 6.47
C PHE A 103 -9.42 15.92 5.72
N ALA A 104 -8.54 15.79 4.72
CA ALA A 104 -8.35 14.52 4.01
C ALA A 104 -7.95 13.40 4.98
N GLN A 105 -7.00 13.66 5.88
CA GLN A 105 -6.54 12.69 6.86
C GLN A 105 -7.68 12.16 7.76
N GLU A 106 -8.61 13.03 8.14
CA GLU A 106 -9.77 12.65 8.95
C GLU A 106 -10.83 11.90 8.12
N HIS A 107 -11.12 12.37 6.91
CA HIS A 107 -12.29 11.97 6.14
C HIS A 107 -12.05 10.99 4.98
N VAL A 108 -10.81 10.72 4.60
CA VAL A 108 -10.48 9.79 3.49
C VAL A 108 -9.86 8.51 4.03
N ARG A 109 -10.25 7.37 3.46
CA ARG A 109 -9.62 6.07 3.67
C ARG A 109 -9.32 5.42 2.33
N ILE A 110 -8.16 4.79 2.23
CA ILE A 110 -7.71 4.07 1.04
C ILE A 110 -7.70 2.58 1.38
N LEU A 111 -8.47 1.76 0.66
CA LEU A 111 -8.42 0.32 0.85
C LEU A 111 -7.09 -0.24 0.34
N SER A 112 -6.58 -1.27 1.00
CA SER A 112 -5.29 -1.89 0.66
C SER A 112 -5.32 -3.38 0.92
N GLY A 113 -4.92 -4.19 -0.07
CA GLY A 113 -4.78 -5.64 0.14
C GLY A 113 -3.74 -5.98 1.20
N LEU A 114 -2.67 -5.17 1.33
CA LEU A 114 -1.59 -5.41 2.29
C LEU A 114 -1.80 -4.71 3.63
N TYR A 115 -2.29 -3.47 3.62
CA TYR A 115 -2.43 -2.65 4.82
C TYR A 115 -3.86 -2.63 5.39
N GLY A 116 -4.80 -3.30 4.73
CA GLY A 116 -6.22 -3.29 5.06
C GLY A 116 -6.84 -1.94 4.69
N VAL A 117 -6.58 -0.93 5.52
CA VAL A 117 -6.98 0.45 5.29
C VAL A 117 -5.82 1.38 5.62
N LEU A 118 -5.65 2.41 4.80
CA LEU A 118 -4.69 3.49 5.00
C LEU A 118 -5.42 4.82 5.12
N ARG A 119 -4.93 5.69 6.00
CA ARG A 119 -5.21 7.12 5.95
C ARG A 119 -4.27 7.79 4.95
N PRO A 120 -4.64 8.96 4.39
CA PRO A 120 -3.79 9.69 3.45
C PRO A 120 -2.33 9.86 3.85
N LEU A 121 -2.08 10.13 5.13
CA LEU A 121 -0.75 10.39 5.68
C LEU A 121 -0.06 9.16 6.26
N ASP A 122 -0.69 7.99 6.21
CA ASP A 122 -0.04 6.77 6.68
C ASP A 122 1.13 6.42 5.77
N LEU A 123 2.30 6.22 6.38
CA LEU A 123 3.48 5.75 5.69
C LEU A 123 3.23 4.33 5.16
N MET A 124 3.45 4.14 3.86
CA MET A 124 3.48 2.83 3.24
C MET A 124 4.82 2.57 2.60
N GLN A 125 5.29 1.33 2.71
CA GLN A 125 6.41 0.81 1.92
C GLN A 125 5.88 0.24 0.60
N PRO A 126 6.70 0.23 -0.47
CA PRO A 126 6.24 -0.18 -1.79
C PRO A 126 5.83 -1.64 -1.81
N TYR A 127 4.71 -1.94 -2.47
CA TYR A 127 4.19 -3.29 -2.59
C TYR A 127 3.29 -3.42 -3.83
N ARG A 128 2.94 -4.66 -4.17
CA ARG A 128 1.78 -4.97 -5.00
C ARG A 128 1.04 -6.13 -4.35
N LEU A 129 -0.23 -5.92 -4.02
CA LEU A 129 -1.13 -6.95 -3.50
C LEU A 129 -2.55 -6.43 -3.67
N GLU A 130 -3.21 -6.83 -4.74
CA GLU A 130 -4.58 -6.40 -5.03
C GLU A 130 -5.55 -7.20 -4.16
N MET A 131 -6.62 -6.57 -3.65
CA MET A 131 -7.56 -7.21 -2.72
C MET A 131 -8.18 -8.52 -3.27
N GLY A 132 -8.38 -8.61 -4.59
CA GLY A 132 -8.88 -9.81 -5.25
C GLY A 132 -7.88 -10.96 -5.39
N THR A 133 -6.66 -10.83 -4.86
CA THR A 133 -5.62 -11.87 -4.96
C THR A 133 -5.98 -13.06 -4.07
N ALA A 134 -6.02 -14.27 -4.64
CA ALA A 134 -6.30 -15.52 -3.92
C ALA A 134 -5.07 -16.03 -3.15
N LEU A 135 -4.52 -15.18 -2.28
CA LEU A 135 -3.40 -15.53 -1.41
C LEU A 135 -3.90 -16.37 -0.24
N LYS A 136 -3.69 -17.68 -0.31
CA LYS A 136 -3.96 -18.59 0.82
C LYS A 136 -3.11 -18.18 2.01
N ASN A 137 -3.75 -18.06 3.17
CA ASN A 137 -3.14 -17.57 4.41
C ASN A 137 -3.74 -18.32 5.62
N ALA A 138 -3.25 -18.02 6.82
CA ALA A 138 -3.68 -18.72 8.04
C ALA A 138 -5.19 -18.56 8.36
N ARG A 139 -5.86 -17.55 7.80
CA ARG A 139 -7.29 -17.27 8.04
C ARG A 139 -8.21 -17.74 6.91
N GLY A 140 -7.67 -18.14 5.76
CA GLY A 140 -8.49 -18.65 4.67
C GLY A 140 -7.81 -18.71 3.31
N LYS A 141 -8.64 -18.73 2.26
CA LYS A 141 -8.21 -18.94 0.87
C LYS A 141 -7.82 -17.65 0.13
N ASP A 142 -8.16 -16.48 0.65
CA ASP A 142 -7.98 -15.18 0.00
C ASP A 142 -7.85 -14.05 1.04
N LEU A 143 -7.68 -12.81 0.55
CA LEU A 143 -7.51 -11.62 1.39
C LEU A 143 -8.82 -11.16 2.05
N TYR A 144 -9.99 -11.48 1.48
CA TYR A 144 -11.27 -11.19 2.12
C TYR A 144 -11.40 -12.00 3.42
N ALA A 145 -11.10 -13.30 3.37
CA ALA A 145 -11.07 -14.13 4.58
C ALA A 145 -10.01 -13.68 5.59
N PHE A 146 -8.91 -13.08 5.14
CA PHE A 146 -7.87 -12.55 6.03
C PHE A 146 -8.32 -11.30 6.80
N TRP A 147 -8.96 -10.36 6.10
CA TRP A 147 -9.35 -9.06 6.65
C TRP A 147 -10.71 -9.07 7.35
N GLY A 148 -11.58 -10.03 7.02
CA GLY A 148 -12.93 -10.14 7.56
C GLY A 148 -13.99 -9.66 6.58
#